data_AF-A1TWF0-F1
#
_entry.id   AF-A1TWF0-F1
#
_cell.length_a   1.000
_cell.length_b   1.000
_cell.length_c   1.000
_cell.angle_alpha   90.00
_cell.angle_beta   90.00
_cell.angle_gamma   90.00
#
_symmetry.space_group_name_H-M   'P 1'
#
loop_
_entity.id
_entity.type
_entity.pdbx_description
1 polymer ?
#
loop_
_entity_poly.entity_id
_entity_poly.type
_entity_poly.pdbx_seq_one_letter_code
_entity_poly.pdbx_strand_id
1 'polypeptide(L)'
;MPVDAAAVAKLQQACDKAAALYPNSCSHSVWYVIQQYLPNQPWMNANALMDHVQGQRHWRSVPASQVGALARGGALIVGGKKESGHGHVIVVYPGPDKAAGGYSYTRGGKTETLRTRGSYPPAMSTSLGGWPGARSKGDKTIWDPWASDAKFAQVTFWQLVQ
;
A
#
# COMPACT_ATOMS: atom_id res chain seq x y z
N MET A 1 -1.85 12.00 -17.36
CA MET A 1 -2.20 13.11 -16.46
C MET A 1 -0.94 13.93 -16.21
N PRO A 2 -1.02 15.26 -16.13
CA PRO A 2 0.13 16.08 -15.74
C PRO A 2 0.62 15.63 -14.37
N VAL A 3 1.93 15.57 -14.17
CA VAL A 3 2.51 15.28 -12.86
C VAL A 3 2.40 16.54 -12.00
N ASP A 4 1.69 16.45 -10.89
CA ASP A 4 1.71 17.49 -9.86
C ASP A 4 2.85 17.16 -8.87
N ALA A 5 3.98 17.85 -9.03
CA ALA A 5 5.15 17.63 -8.20
C ALA A 5 4.90 17.89 -6.70
N ALA A 6 4.02 18.85 -6.36
CA ALA A 6 3.68 19.15 -4.98
C ALA A 6 2.81 18.04 -4.37
N ALA A 7 1.83 17.54 -5.12
CA ALA A 7 1.02 16.40 -4.68
C ALA A 7 1.86 15.12 -4.53
N VAL A 8 2.77 14.86 -5.47
CA VAL A 8 3.72 13.73 -5.38
C VAL A 8 4.58 13.84 -4.13
N ALA A 9 5.19 15.00 -3.89
CA ALA A 9 6.01 15.24 -2.71
C ALA A 9 5.20 15.07 -1.41
N LYS A 10 3.96 15.58 -1.37
CA LYS A 10 3.06 15.40 -0.22
C LYS A 10 2.78 13.92 0.06
N LEU A 11 2.44 13.14 -0.98
CA LEU A 11 2.18 11.71 -0.85
C LEU A 11 3.42 10.97 -0.35
N GLN A 12 4.58 11.25 -0.94
CA GLN A 12 5.85 10.63 -0.56
C GLN A 12 6.18 10.91 0.92
N GLN A 13 6.14 12.18 1.34
CA GLN A 13 6.40 12.58 2.72
C GLN A 13 5.43 11.93 3.71
N ALA A 14 4.14 11.83 3.35
CA ALA A 14 3.15 11.18 4.20
C ALA A 14 3.45 9.68 4.36
N CYS A 15 3.80 8.99 3.27
CA CYS A 15 4.21 7.59 3.30
C CYS A 15 5.47 7.36 4.15
N ASP A 16 6.50 8.18 3.96
CA ASP A 16 7.76 8.04 4.69
C ASP A 16 7.57 8.23 6.21
N LYS A 17 6.79 9.26 6.60
CA LYS A 17 6.43 9.52 7.99
C LYS A 17 5.59 8.39 8.57
N ALA A 18 4.59 7.89 7.83
CA ALA A 18 3.75 6.77 8.27
C ALA A 18 4.54 5.49 8.53
N ALA A 19 5.50 5.17 7.65
CA ALA A 19 6.35 4.01 7.80
C ALA A 19 7.29 4.11 9.01
N ALA A 20 7.77 5.32 9.32
CA ALA A 20 8.62 5.58 10.48
C ALA A 20 7.84 5.57 11.81
N LEU A 21 6.64 6.15 11.84
CA LEU A 21 5.81 6.25 13.05
C LEU A 21 5.15 4.92 13.43
N TYR A 22 4.73 4.14 12.42
CA TYR A 22 3.95 2.92 12.63
C TYR A 22 4.55 1.69 11.92
N PRO A 23 5.83 1.36 12.18
CA PRO A 23 6.55 0.31 11.43
C PRO A 23 5.92 -1.09 11.55
N ASN A 24 5.14 -1.31 12.61
CA ASN A 24 4.53 -2.59 12.95
C ASN A 24 2.99 -2.58 12.84
N SER A 25 2.37 -1.61 12.14
CA SER A 25 0.91 -1.55 12.03
C SER A 25 0.43 -0.98 10.70
N CYS A 26 -0.01 -1.85 9.79
CA CYS A 26 -0.53 -1.48 8.46
C CYS A 26 -1.65 -0.45 8.55
N SER A 27 -2.65 -0.70 9.41
CA SER A 27 -3.81 0.19 9.50
C SER A 27 -3.45 1.55 10.07
N HIS A 28 -2.61 1.65 11.10
CA HIS A 28 -2.14 2.97 11.59
C HIS A 28 -1.31 3.72 10.55
N SER A 29 -0.42 3.04 9.82
CA SER A 29 0.35 3.69 8.74
C SER A 29 -0.55 4.25 7.65
N VAL A 30 -1.46 3.44 7.10
CA VAL A 30 -2.38 3.90 6.05
C VAL A 30 -3.29 5.00 6.58
N TRP A 31 -3.74 4.87 7.83
CA TRP A 31 -4.58 5.85 8.48
C TRP A 31 -3.93 7.23 8.60
N TYR A 32 -2.68 7.26 9.04
CA TYR A 32 -1.90 8.48 9.12
C TYR A 32 -1.82 9.18 7.76
N VAL A 33 -1.61 8.42 6.68
CA VAL A 33 -1.58 8.98 5.32
C VAL A 33 -2.94 9.55 4.94
N ILE A 34 -4.04 8.82 5.15
CA ILE A 34 -5.40 9.32 4.86
C ILE A 34 -5.65 10.64 5.60
N GLN A 35 -5.26 10.75 6.87
CA GLN A 35 -5.45 11.96 7.67
C GLN A 35 -4.73 13.20 7.12
N GLN A 36 -3.71 13.03 6.26
CA GLN A 36 -3.06 14.17 5.58
C GLN A 36 -3.91 14.78 4.46
N TYR A 37 -4.98 14.10 4.05
CA TYR A 37 -5.88 14.52 2.98
C TYR A 37 -7.32 14.70 3.47
N LEU A 38 -7.74 13.87 4.43
CA LEU A 38 -9.04 13.91 5.08
C LEU A 38 -8.81 14.01 6.60
N PRO A 39 -8.75 15.22 7.16
CA PRO A 39 -8.57 15.41 8.60
C PRO A 39 -9.71 14.79 9.42
N ASN A 40 -9.46 14.56 10.71
CA ASN A 40 -10.46 14.16 11.71
C ASN A 40 -11.18 12.83 11.46
N GLN A 41 -10.60 11.94 10.65
CA GLN A 41 -11.15 10.61 10.54
C GLN A 41 -10.87 9.82 11.85
N PRO A 42 -11.79 8.95 12.33
CA PRO A 42 -11.58 8.01 13.46
C PRO A 42 -10.84 6.71 13.09
N TRP A 43 -9.82 6.30 13.86
CA TRP A 43 -8.99 5.14 13.53
C TRP A 43 -9.79 3.83 13.40
N MET A 44 -9.34 2.96 12.48
CA MET A 44 -9.93 1.64 12.23
C MET A 44 -8.85 0.59 11.99
N ASN A 45 -9.17 -0.69 12.27
CA ASN A 45 -8.33 -1.81 11.84
C ASN A 45 -8.38 -1.99 10.31
N ALA A 46 -7.49 -2.81 9.75
CA ALA A 46 -7.36 -2.98 8.29
C ALA A 46 -8.66 -3.44 7.60
N ASN A 47 -9.39 -4.40 8.19
CA ASN A 47 -10.65 -4.89 7.63
C ASN A 47 -11.72 -3.79 7.59
N ALA A 48 -11.92 -3.11 8.73
CA ALA A 48 -12.89 -2.03 8.85
C ALA A 48 -12.51 -0.81 8.00
N LEU A 49 -11.22 -0.53 7.83
CA LEU A 49 -10.74 0.55 6.98
C LEU A 49 -11.15 0.35 5.52
N MET A 50 -11.07 -0.88 5.01
CA MET A 50 -11.54 -1.19 3.65
C MET A 50 -13.04 -1.00 3.49
N ASP A 51 -13.85 -1.39 4.49
CA ASP A 51 -15.30 -1.11 4.49
C ASP A 51 -15.60 0.39 4.45
N HIS A 52 -14.89 1.14 5.29
CA HIS A 52 -15.04 2.59 5.40
C HIS A 52 -14.71 3.30 4.10
N VAL A 53 -13.55 2.99 3.51
CA VAL A 53 -13.12 3.54 2.22
C VAL A 53 -14.11 3.18 1.11
N GLN A 54 -14.59 1.94 1.07
CA GLN A 54 -15.57 1.51 0.07
C GLN A 54 -16.94 2.22 0.21
N GLY A 55 -17.36 2.53 1.43
CA GLY A 55 -18.66 3.17 1.71
C GLY A 55 -18.69 4.70 1.53
N GLN A 56 -17.53 5.33 1.32
CA GLN A 56 -17.41 6.79 1.31
C GLN A 56 -17.38 7.37 -0.12
N ARG A 57 -18.13 8.46 -0.33
CA ARG A 57 -18.30 9.09 -1.66
C ARG A 57 -17.03 9.65 -2.29
N HIS A 58 -16.05 10.03 -1.46
CA HIS A 58 -14.77 10.59 -1.91
C HIS A 58 -13.74 9.50 -2.26
N TRP A 59 -14.14 8.24 -2.36
CA TRP A 59 -13.28 7.15 -2.81
C TRP A 59 -13.86 6.48 -4.04
N ARG A 60 -12.99 6.15 -4.99
CA ARG A 60 -13.35 5.45 -6.22
C ARG A 60 -12.48 4.23 -6.39
N SER A 61 -13.11 3.08 -6.66
CA SER A 61 -12.38 1.86 -7.02
C SER A 61 -11.59 2.06 -8.31
N VAL A 62 -10.33 1.64 -8.32
CA VAL A 62 -9.42 1.75 -9.46
C VAL A 62 -8.77 0.41 -9.79
N PRO A 63 -8.62 0.04 -11.07
CA PRO A 63 -7.91 -1.19 -11.44
C PRO A 63 -6.44 -1.15 -11.03
N ALA A 64 -5.88 -2.29 -10.61
CA ALA A 64 -4.47 -2.41 -10.25
C ALA A 64 -3.51 -1.96 -11.36
N SER A 65 -3.90 -2.09 -12.64
CA SER A 65 -3.10 -1.63 -13.79
C SER A 65 -2.97 -0.10 -13.88
N GLN A 66 -3.82 0.67 -13.21
CA GLN A 66 -3.82 2.14 -13.29
C GLN A 66 -3.15 2.80 -12.08
N VAL A 67 -3.02 2.09 -10.96
CA VAL A 67 -2.64 2.71 -9.68
C VAL A 67 -1.24 3.33 -9.71
N GLY A 68 -0.29 2.75 -10.45
CA GLY A 68 1.04 3.30 -10.59
C GLY A 68 1.06 4.67 -11.28
N ALA A 69 0.34 4.79 -12.39
CA ALA A 69 0.25 6.06 -13.12
C ALA A 69 -0.45 7.15 -12.29
N LEU A 70 -1.48 6.78 -11.53
CA LEU A 70 -2.20 7.68 -10.64
C LEU A 70 -1.32 8.15 -9.47
N ALA A 71 -0.62 7.24 -8.79
CA ALA A 71 0.27 7.58 -7.68
C ALA A 71 1.47 8.43 -8.14
N ARG A 72 2.01 8.16 -9.34
CA ARG A 72 3.02 9.03 -9.99
C ARG A 72 2.50 10.44 -10.30
N GLY A 73 1.19 10.61 -10.43
CA GLY A 73 0.54 11.93 -10.52
C GLY A 73 0.23 12.58 -9.16
N GLY A 74 0.56 11.92 -8.04
CA GLY A 74 0.30 12.42 -6.68
C GLY A 74 -1.04 11.99 -6.09
N ALA A 75 -1.81 11.14 -6.77
CA ALA A 75 -3.08 10.66 -6.24
C ALA A 75 -2.87 9.73 -5.03
N LEU A 76 -3.63 9.94 -3.95
CA LEU A 76 -3.67 8.99 -2.84
C LEU A 76 -4.45 7.74 -3.26
N ILE A 77 -3.80 6.58 -3.16
CA ILE A 77 -4.41 5.29 -3.47
C ILE A 77 -4.13 4.34 -2.32
N VAL A 78 -5.21 3.80 -1.77
CA VAL A 78 -5.16 2.76 -0.73
C VAL A 78 -5.47 1.43 -1.38
N GLY A 79 -4.63 0.44 -1.12
CA GLY A 79 -4.86 -0.95 -1.52
C GLY A 79 -5.12 -1.82 -0.31
N GLY A 80 -5.95 -2.84 -0.45
CA GLY A 80 -6.16 -3.77 0.66
C GLY A 80 -6.82 -5.08 0.27
N LYS A 81 -6.59 -6.09 1.10
CA LYS A 81 -7.28 -7.37 1.05
C LYS A 81 -7.74 -7.75 2.45
N LYS A 82 -9.03 -8.05 2.59
CA LYS A 82 -9.60 -8.57 3.84
C LYS A 82 -9.20 -10.02 4.09
N GLU A 83 -9.13 -10.37 5.36
CA GLU A 83 -8.97 -11.74 5.87
C GLU A 83 -9.91 -11.95 7.05
N SER A 84 -10.23 -13.20 7.39
CA SER A 84 -11.11 -13.53 8.53
C SER A 84 -10.58 -13.03 9.87
N GLY A 85 -9.26 -12.98 10.05
CA GLY A 85 -8.60 -12.43 11.24
C GLY A 85 -8.12 -10.98 11.04
N HIS A 86 -6.99 -10.84 10.35
CA HIS A 86 -6.36 -9.54 10.11
C HIS A 86 -6.11 -9.35 8.61
N GLY A 87 -6.88 -8.46 8.00
CA GLY A 87 -6.59 -7.97 6.65
C GLY A 87 -5.28 -7.19 6.60
N HIS A 88 -4.86 -6.86 5.39
CA HIS A 88 -3.67 -6.06 5.16
C HIS A 88 -3.99 -4.90 4.20
N VAL A 89 -3.45 -3.73 4.52
CA VAL A 89 -3.66 -2.49 3.76
C VAL A 89 -2.32 -1.82 3.47
N ILE A 90 -2.26 -1.12 2.34
CA ILE A 90 -1.08 -0.42 1.84
C ILE A 90 -1.47 0.93 1.25
N VAL A 91 -0.48 1.81 1.07
CA VAL A 91 -0.60 2.96 0.17
C VAL A 91 0.29 2.71 -1.04
N VAL A 92 -0.19 3.02 -2.24
CA VAL A 92 0.65 2.98 -3.45
C VAL A 92 1.63 4.15 -3.38
N TYR A 93 2.92 3.83 -3.33
CA TYR A 93 3.98 4.82 -3.20
C TYR A 93 4.24 5.48 -4.57
N PRO A 94 4.52 6.79 -4.64
CA PRO A 94 4.85 7.43 -5.90
C PRO A 94 6.22 6.99 -6.41
N GLY A 95 6.29 6.48 -7.65
CA GLY A 95 7.57 6.10 -8.25
C GLY A 95 7.43 5.27 -9.54
N PRO A 96 8.56 5.00 -10.22
CA PRO A 96 8.57 4.07 -11.34
C PRO A 96 8.23 2.66 -10.85
N ASP A 97 7.64 1.85 -11.73
CA ASP A 97 7.40 0.45 -11.44
C ASP A 97 8.75 -0.26 -11.22
N LYS A 98 8.75 -1.24 -10.32
CA LYS A 98 9.94 -2.02 -9.96
C LYS A 98 9.62 -3.50 -10.09
N ALA A 99 10.64 -4.34 -10.14
CA ALA A 99 10.45 -5.78 -10.09
C ALA A 99 9.82 -6.16 -8.74
N ALA A 100 8.74 -6.94 -8.76
CA ALA A 100 8.24 -7.55 -7.52
C ALA A 100 9.00 -8.85 -7.24
N GLY A 101 9.20 -9.18 -5.97
CA GLY A 101 10.09 -10.25 -5.55
C GLY A 101 11.56 -9.97 -5.87
N GLY A 102 12.34 -11.03 -6.08
CA GLY A 102 13.78 -10.97 -6.38
C GLY A 102 14.69 -10.70 -5.18
N TYR A 103 14.13 -10.44 -4.00
CA TYR A 103 14.90 -10.20 -2.77
C TYR A 103 15.00 -11.45 -1.90
N SER A 104 16.11 -11.54 -1.16
CA SER A 104 16.32 -12.59 -0.16
C SER A 104 15.51 -12.33 1.11
N TYR A 105 14.98 -13.40 1.71
CA TYR A 105 14.30 -13.36 3.00
C TYR A 105 14.59 -14.62 3.82
N THR A 106 14.45 -14.51 5.15
CA THR A 106 14.62 -15.65 6.05
C THR A 106 13.27 -16.26 6.40
N ARG A 107 13.15 -17.58 6.25
CA ARG A 107 12.00 -18.37 6.70
C ARG A 107 12.48 -19.64 7.39
N GLY A 108 12.02 -19.85 8.63
CA GLY A 108 12.43 -21.02 9.42
C GLY A 108 13.95 -21.16 9.59
N GLY A 109 14.68 -20.04 9.69
CA GLY A 109 16.14 -20.02 9.82
C GLY A 109 16.91 -20.21 8.51
N LYS A 110 16.24 -20.40 7.37
CA LYS A 110 16.88 -20.53 6.05
C LYS A 110 16.69 -19.26 5.23
N THR A 111 17.74 -18.88 4.49
CA THR A 111 17.64 -17.81 3.49
C THR A 111 17.03 -18.38 2.22
N GLU A 112 15.94 -17.77 1.76
CA GLU A 112 15.25 -18.05 0.51
C GLU A 112 15.26 -16.79 -0.36
N THR A 113 15.11 -16.93 -1.68
CA THR A 113 14.91 -15.79 -2.58
C THR A 113 13.47 -15.82 -3.08
N LEU A 114 12.74 -14.71 -2.92
CA LEU A 114 11.39 -14.62 -3.47
C LEU A 114 11.50 -14.57 -4.99
N ARG A 115 10.76 -15.44 -5.69
CA ARG A 115 10.72 -15.42 -7.15
C ARG A 115 10.33 -14.04 -7.66
N THR A 116 11.00 -13.57 -8.71
CA THR A 116 10.61 -12.32 -9.39
C THR A 116 9.25 -12.49 -10.05
N ARG A 117 8.38 -11.49 -9.92
CA ARG A 117 7.05 -11.50 -10.53
C ARG A 117 6.75 -10.16 -11.19
N GLY A 118 6.97 -10.08 -12.50
CA GLY A 118 6.62 -8.91 -13.29
C GLY A 118 7.20 -7.59 -12.76
N SER A 119 6.58 -6.48 -13.17
CA SER A 119 6.88 -5.16 -12.63
C SER A 119 5.60 -4.51 -12.12
N TYR A 120 5.67 -3.93 -10.94
CA TYR A 120 4.54 -3.35 -10.24
C TYR A 120 4.93 -2.01 -9.59
N PRO A 121 3.94 -1.12 -9.36
CA PRO A 121 4.17 0.11 -8.62
C PRO A 121 4.72 -0.14 -7.22
N PRO A 122 5.55 0.77 -6.68
CA PRO A 122 6.05 0.66 -5.32
C PRO A 122 4.92 0.88 -4.29
N ALA A 123 5.09 0.37 -3.08
CA ALA A 123 4.12 0.49 -2.00
C ALA A 123 4.75 0.97 -0.70
N MET A 124 4.01 1.74 0.09
CA MET A 124 4.21 1.86 1.52
C MET A 124 3.37 0.78 2.20
N SER A 125 4.03 -0.06 3.00
CA SER A 125 3.41 -1.16 3.73
C SER A 125 4.16 -1.35 5.04
N THR A 126 3.44 -1.59 6.12
CA THR A 126 4.01 -1.92 7.44
C THR A 126 3.27 -3.11 8.01
N SER A 127 3.91 -3.90 8.87
CA SER A 127 3.24 -5.09 9.40
C SER A 127 3.92 -5.59 10.68
N LEU A 128 3.09 -6.06 11.60
CA LEU A 128 3.54 -6.82 12.77
C LEU A 128 4.07 -8.20 12.37
N GLY A 129 3.57 -8.76 11.27
CA GLY A 129 3.92 -10.10 10.81
C GLY A 129 5.39 -10.23 10.36
N GLY A 130 5.94 -11.43 10.46
CA GLY A 130 7.33 -11.71 10.07
C GLY A 130 7.61 -11.70 8.57
N TRP A 131 6.59 -11.55 7.71
CA TRP A 131 6.76 -11.54 6.26
C TRP A 131 7.39 -10.22 5.80
N PRO A 132 8.62 -10.22 5.24
CA PRO A 132 9.29 -8.98 4.85
C PRO A 132 8.63 -8.28 3.67
N GLY A 133 7.89 -8.99 2.81
CA GLY A 133 7.16 -8.35 1.70
C GLY A 133 6.08 -7.38 2.16
N ALA A 134 5.60 -7.52 3.40
CA ALA A 134 4.61 -6.62 4.00
C ALA A 134 5.25 -5.38 4.68
N ARG A 135 6.57 -5.19 4.56
CA ARG A 135 7.30 -4.03 5.07
C ARG A 135 8.03 -3.33 3.92
N SER A 136 7.63 -2.10 3.64
CA SER A 136 8.12 -1.34 2.51
C SER A 136 7.92 0.16 2.71
N LYS A 137 8.90 0.95 2.30
CA LYS A 137 8.81 2.40 2.11
C LYS A 137 9.11 2.78 0.65
N GLY A 138 8.50 2.03 -0.27
CA GLY A 138 8.72 2.15 -1.71
C GLY A 138 9.88 1.32 -2.27
N ASP A 139 10.52 0.49 -1.43
CA ASP A 139 11.51 -0.51 -1.84
C ASP A 139 10.88 -1.82 -2.34
N LYS A 140 9.64 -2.12 -1.91
CA LYS A 140 8.81 -3.21 -2.43
C LYS A 140 7.58 -2.69 -3.14
N THR A 141 6.93 -3.57 -3.87
CA THR A 141 5.81 -3.29 -4.75
C THR A 141 4.46 -3.55 -4.09
N ILE A 142 3.39 -3.14 -4.76
CA ILE A 142 2.02 -3.50 -4.39
C ILE A 142 1.75 -5.00 -4.43
N TRP A 143 2.60 -5.86 -5.00
CA TRP A 143 2.37 -7.31 -5.02
C TRP A 143 3.01 -8.03 -3.81
N ASP A 144 4.15 -7.51 -3.35
CA ASP A 144 5.01 -8.16 -2.35
C ASP A 144 4.37 -8.44 -0.99
N PRO A 145 3.43 -7.63 -0.45
CA PRO A 145 2.74 -7.95 0.80
C PRO A 145 1.99 -9.28 0.75
N TRP A 146 1.56 -9.70 -0.45
CA TRP A 146 0.77 -10.90 -0.66
C TRP A 146 1.57 -12.06 -1.25
N ALA A 147 2.61 -11.76 -2.04
CA ALA A 147 3.56 -12.71 -2.62
C ALA A 147 2.91 -13.92 -3.34
N SER A 148 1.68 -13.74 -3.81
CA SER A 148 0.84 -14.78 -4.40
C SER A 148 -0.13 -14.11 -5.35
N ASP A 149 -0.15 -14.56 -6.61
CA ASP A 149 -1.04 -14.00 -7.63
C ASP A 149 -2.51 -14.20 -7.26
N ALA A 150 -2.86 -15.34 -6.67
CA ALA A 150 -4.21 -15.64 -6.23
C ALA A 150 -4.69 -14.71 -5.10
N LYS A 151 -3.79 -14.34 -4.18
CA LYS A 151 -4.09 -13.35 -3.14
C LYS A 151 -4.12 -11.94 -3.70
N PHE A 152 -3.15 -11.60 -4.55
CA PHE A 152 -3.05 -10.27 -5.15
C PHE A 152 -4.25 -9.95 -6.06
N ALA A 153 -4.79 -10.94 -6.78
CA ALA A 153 -6.00 -10.78 -7.58
C ALA A 153 -7.26 -10.40 -6.76
N GLN A 154 -7.22 -10.59 -5.44
CA GLN A 154 -8.30 -10.21 -4.51
C GLN A 154 -8.05 -8.85 -3.85
N VAL A 155 -6.94 -8.18 -4.19
CA VAL A 155 -6.64 -6.85 -3.66
C VAL A 155 -7.48 -5.83 -4.42
N THR A 156 -8.22 -5.03 -3.67
CA THR A 156 -8.96 -3.89 -4.21
C THR A 156 -8.17 -2.62 -3.93
N PHE A 157 -8.26 -1.67 -4.86
CA PHE A 157 -7.62 -0.36 -4.75
C PHE A 157 -8.64 0.75 -4.86
N TRP A 158 -8.48 1.78 -4.05
CA TRP A 158 -9.35 2.95 -4.04
C TRP A 158 -8.50 4.22 -4.12
N GLN A 159 -8.84 5.06 -5.08
CA GLN A 159 -8.29 6.40 -5.23
C GLN A 159 -9.15 7.39 -4.44
N LEU A 160 -8.51 8.28 -3.70
CA LEU A 160 -9.18 9.46 -3.14
C LEU A 160 -9.55 10.42 -4.29
N VAL A 161 -10.83 10.72 -4.44
CA VAL A 161 -11.38 11.67 -5.40
C VAL A 161 -12.08 12.79 -4.64
N GLN A 162 -11.67 14.03 -4.88
CA GLN A 162 -12.30 15.22 -4.31
C GLN A 162 -13.48 15.66 -5.16
#